data_AF-A0A4U8WBR8-F1
#
_entry.id   AF-A0A4U8WBR8-F1
#
_cell.length_a   1.000
_cell.length_b   1.000
_cell.length_c   1.000
_cell.angle_alpha   90.00
_cell.angle_beta   90.00
_cell.angle_gamma   90.00
#
_symmetry.space_group_name_H-M   'P 1'
#
loop_
_entity.id
_entity.type
_entity.pdbx_description
1 polymer ?
#
loop_
_entity_poly.entity_id
_entity_poly.type
_entity_poly.pdbx_seq_one_letter_code
_entity_poly.pdbx_strand_id
1 'polypeptide(L)'
;MIVLQIWLLLSIGNYYSFITNKDVELSINMPIIYIPLIIIIGFNYFTLDFKDTWIIYCKEFDKISTRKNKKGSIIVWCIIFLIIINTFFSFYLLSVKAKKNQTGPYSKEYIQLQKNKDSLDNINKIR
;
A
#
# COMPACT_ATOMS: atom_id res chain seq x y z
N MET A 1 11.62 -4.37 4.24
CA MET A 1 11.23 -3.17 5.00
C MET A 1 10.53 -2.14 4.13
N ILE A 2 11.16 -1.69 3.04
CA ILE A 2 10.60 -0.69 2.10
C ILE A 2 9.18 -1.03 1.63
N VAL A 3 8.92 -2.28 1.22
CA VAL A 3 7.57 -2.72 0.78
C VAL A 3 6.50 -2.48 1.85
N LEU A 4 6.79 -2.80 3.12
CA LEU A 4 5.84 -2.59 4.22
C LEU A 4 5.60 -1.10 4.49
N GLN A 5 6.64 -0.26 4.34
CA GLN A 5 6.50 1.20 4.45
C GLN A 5 5.63 1.75 3.32
N ILE A 6 5.84 1.29 2.08
CA ILE A 6 5.01 1.67 0.93
C ILE A 6 3.55 1.29 1.17
N TRP A 7 3.27 0.06 1.62
CA TRP A 7 1.92 -0.40 1.94
C TRP A 7 1.26 0.44 3.04
N LEU A 8 2.02 0.80 4.08
CA LEU A 8 1.53 1.66 5.15
C LEU A 8 1.21 3.08 4.64
N LEU A 9 2.09 3.69 3.85
CA LEU A 9 1.88 5.01 3.26
C LEU A 9 0.71 5.03 2.26
N LEU A 10 0.59 4.00 1.42
CA LEU A 10 -0.55 3.82 0.52
C LEU A 10 -1.86 3.71 1.31
N SER A 11 -1.87 2.95 2.40
CA SER A 11 -3.04 2.82 3.26
C SER A 11 -3.47 4.17 3.85
N ILE A 12 -2.51 4.98 4.31
CA ILE A 12 -2.78 6.33 4.84
C ILE A 12 -3.39 7.22 3.74
N GLY A 13 -2.82 7.22 2.53
CA GLY A 13 -3.34 7.96 1.39
C GLY A 13 -4.77 7.55 1.01
N ASN A 14 -5.05 6.24 1.01
CA ASN A 14 -6.38 5.70 0.75
C ASN A 14 -7.40 6.14 1.82
N TYR A 15 -7.05 6.07 3.10
CA TYR A 15 -7.92 6.54 4.18
C TYR A 15 -8.18 8.04 4.10
N TYR A 16 -7.14 8.84 3.81
CA TYR A 16 -7.30 10.27 3.60
C TYR A 16 -8.27 10.57 2.44
N SER A 17 -8.10 9.89 1.30
CA SER A 17 -8.99 10.01 0.14
C SER A 17 -10.43 9.64 0.46
N PHE A 18 -10.62 8.58 1.27
CA PHE A 18 -11.94 8.11 1.69
C PHE A 18 -12.63 9.12 2.63
N ILE A 19 -11.93 9.60 3.66
CA ILE A 19 -12.49 10.52 4.67
C ILE A 19 -12.81 11.88 4.08
N THR A 20 -11.91 12.42 3.24
CA THR A 20 -12.07 13.76 2.66
C THR A 20 -12.93 13.77 1.39
N ASN A 21 -13.28 12.59 0.86
CA ASN A 21 -13.87 12.39 -0.46
C ASN A 21 -13.07 13.00 -1.63
N LYS A 22 -11.85 13.49 -1.40
CA LYS A 22 -10.98 14.04 -2.45
C LYS A 22 -10.10 12.94 -3.01
N ASP A 23 -9.93 12.91 -4.32
CA ASP A 23 -8.99 11.98 -4.92
C ASP A 23 -7.56 12.51 -4.71
N VAL A 24 -6.68 11.62 -4.26
CA VAL A 24 -5.28 11.95 -4.05
C VAL A 24 -4.57 11.71 -5.37
N GLU A 25 -4.31 12.80 -6.08
CA GLU A 25 -3.56 12.76 -7.32
C GLU A 25 -2.06 12.76 -6.99
N LEU A 26 -1.40 11.61 -7.16
CA LEU A 26 0.05 11.49 -7.00
C LEU A 26 0.70 11.66 -8.38
N SER A 27 0.94 12.91 -8.77
CA SER A 27 1.73 13.24 -9.96
C SER A 27 3.18 13.55 -9.57
N ILE A 28 4.14 13.13 -10.40
CA ILE A 28 5.58 13.44 -10.23
C ILE A 28 5.81 14.96 -10.20
N ASN A 29 4.94 15.72 -10.87
CA ASN A 29 5.02 17.17 -10.93
C ASN A 29 4.46 17.85 -9.66
N MET A 30 3.79 17.11 -8.77
CA MET A 30 3.26 17.66 -7.53
C MET A 30 4.27 17.49 -6.39
N PRO A 31 4.68 18.58 -5.70
CA PRO A 31 5.65 18.51 -4.60
C PRO A 31 5.26 17.55 -3.48
N ILE A 32 3.96 17.27 -3.33
CA ILE A 32 3.43 16.37 -2.30
C ILE A 32 3.93 14.93 -2.43
N ILE A 33 4.33 14.50 -3.64
CA ILE A 33 4.86 13.15 -3.88
C ILE A 33 6.22 12.92 -3.22
N TYR A 34 6.98 13.99 -2.93
CA TYR A 34 8.28 13.88 -2.28
C TYR A 34 8.17 13.64 -0.77
N ILE A 35 7.02 13.94 -0.15
CA ILE A 35 6.80 13.69 1.28
C ILE A 35 6.94 12.20 1.62
N PRO A 36 6.20 11.25 0.99
CA PRO A 36 6.38 9.83 1.26
C PRO A 36 7.78 9.33 0.90
N LEU A 37 8.40 9.89 -0.16
CA LEU A 37 9.76 9.53 -0.55
C LEU A 37 10.78 9.89 0.53
N ILE A 38 10.72 11.11 1.08
CA ILE A 38 11.59 11.59 2.16
C ILE A 38 11.37 10.74 3.42
N ILE A 39 10.13 10.38 3.74
CA ILE A 39 9.83 9.50 4.88
C ILE A 39 10.50 8.13 4.71
N ILE A 40 10.38 7.52 3.53
CA ILE A 40 11.01 6.22 3.25
C ILE A 40 12.53 6.34 3.34
N ILE A 41 13.14 7.28 2.60
CA ILE A 41 14.60 7.43 2.56
C ILE A 41 15.15 7.76 3.94
N GLY A 42 14.56 8.74 4.63
CA GLY A 42 14.98 9.18 5.95
C GLY A 42 14.88 8.06 6.99
N PHE A 43 13.79 7.28 6.97
CA PHE A 43 13.64 6.15 7.88
C PHE A 43 14.68 5.05 7.59
N ASN A 44 14.86 4.66 6.32
CA ASN A 44 15.86 3.64 5.96
C ASN A 44 17.28 4.09 6.32
N TYR A 45 17.63 5.34 6.02
CA TYR A 45 18.92 5.91 6.39
C TYR A 45 19.15 5.86 7.91
N PHE A 46 18.17 6.31 8.70
CA PHE A 46 18.30 6.32 10.17
C PHE A 46 18.40 4.92 10.78
N THR A 47 17.71 3.94 10.20
CA THR A 47 17.65 2.57 10.75
C THR A 47 18.76 1.66 10.26
N LEU A 48 19.28 1.87 9.05
CA LEU A 48 20.28 0.98 8.44
C LEU A 48 21.67 1.61 8.41
N ASP A 49 21.78 2.84 7.92
CA ASP A 49 23.07 3.44 7.52
C ASP A 49 23.65 4.40 8.57
N PHE A 50 22.79 5.00 9.40
CA PHE A 50 23.23 5.96 10.39
C PHE A 50 24.04 5.27 11.50
N LYS A 51 25.30 5.69 11.66
CA LYS A 51 26.21 5.27 12.76
C LYS A 51 26.37 3.75 12.91
N ASP A 52 26.33 3.00 11.81
CA ASP A 52 26.44 1.52 11.83
C ASP A 52 25.42 0.85 12.77
N THR A 53 24.26 1.48 12.98
CA THR A 53 23.23 0.98 13.91
C THR A 53 22.79 -0.44 13.55
N TRP A 54 22.76 -0.76 12.26
CA TRP A 54 22.53 -2.12 11.77
C TRP A 54 23.49 -3.16 12.38
N ILE A 55 24.79 -2.85 12.46
CA ILE A 55 25.81 -3.75 13.03
C ILE A 55 25.56 -3.97 14.52
N ILE A 56 25.11 -2.93 15.23
CA ILE A 56 24.75 -3.02 16.65
C ILE A 56 23.55 -3.97 16.82
N TYR A 57 22.50 -3.81 16.01
CA TYR A 57 21.34 -4.70 16.05
C TYR A 57 21.70 -6.15 15.76
N CYS A 58 22.57 -6.44 14.78
CA CYS A 58 23.04 -7.80 14.52
C CYS A 58 23.76 -8.39 15.73
N LYS A 59 24.69 -7.64 16.33
CA LYS A 59 25.44 -8.09 17.53
C LYS A 59 24.54 -8.32 18.73
N GLU A 60 23.49 -7.53 18.89
CA GLU A 60 22.50 -7.73 19.96
C GLU A 60 21.62 -8.94 19.68
N PHE A 61 21.19 -9.13 18.43
CA PHE A 61 20.35 -10.25 18.02
C PHE A 61 21.04 -11.60 18.25
N ASP A 62 22.34 -11.71 17.96
CA ASP A 62 23.13 -12.93 18.19
C ASP A 62 23.20 -13.33 19.67
N LYS A 63 23.03 -12.38 20.59
CA LYS A 63 23.05 -12.63 22.04
C LYS A 63 21.69 -13.07 22.60
N ILE A 64 20.62 -13.05 21.80
CA ILE A 64 19.27 -13.36 22.26
C ILE A 64 19.06 -14.87 22.35
N SER A 65 18.53 -15.36 23.47
CA SER A 65 18.18 -16.77 23.62
C SER A 65 17.04 -17.19 22.69
N THR A 66 17.06 -18.43 22.22
CA THR A 66 16.08 -19.00 21.27
C THR A 66 14.61 -18.81 21.71
N ARG A 67 14.34 -18.91 23.02
CA ARG A 67 13.00 -18.69 23.60
C ARG A 67 12.54 -17.23 23.49
N LYS A 68 13.44 -16.26 23.66
CA LYS A 68 13.13 -14.82 23.50
C LYS A 68 12.97 -14.47 22.03
N ASN A 69 13.82 -15.02 21.16
CA ASN A 69 13.72 -14.82 19.72
C ASN A 69 12.36 -15.29 19.16
N LYS A 70 11.86 -16.46 19.60
CA LYS A 70 10.54 -16.97 19.17
C LYS A 70 9.39 -16.01 19.49
N LYS A 71 9.41 -15.37 20.67
CA LYS A 71 8.38 -14.37 21.05
C LYS A 71 8.48 -13.11 20.18
N GLY A 72 9.70 -12.61 19.97
CA GLY A 72 9.94 -11.46 19.09
C GLY A 72 9.49 -11.72 17.65
N SER A 73 9.80 -12.90 17.13
CA SER A 73 9.40 -13.32 15.78
C SER A 73 7.88 -13.33 15.61
N ILE A 74 7.12 -13.85 16.58
CA ILE A 74 5.65 -13.84 16.55
C ILE A 74 5.12 -12.40 16.50
N ILE A 75 5.67 -11.50 17.32
CA ILE A 75 5.25 -10.09 17.33
C ILE A 75 5.50 -9.43 15.97
N VAL A 76 6.68 -9.64 15.38
CA VAL A 76 7.02 -9.11 14.05
C VAL A 76 6.04 -9.63 12.99
N TRP A 77 5.73 -10.92 12.99
CA TRP A 77 4.76 -11.51 12.08
C TRP A 77 3.35 -10.91 12.27
N CYS A 78 2.90 -10.74 13.51
CA CYS A 78 1.61 -10.09 13.80
C CYS A 78 1.55 -8.67 13.21
N ILE A 79 2.62 -7.88 13.35
CA ILE A 79 2.70 -6.53 12.78
C ILE A 79 2.65 -6.57 11.25
N ILE A 80 3.38 -7.49 10.62
CA ILE A 80 3.36 -7.66 9.16
C ILE A 80 1.94 -7.99 8.67
N PHE A 81 1.26 -8.95 9.29
CA PHE A 81 -0.11 -9.30 8.93
C PHE A 81 -1.08 -8.15 9.15
N LEU A 82 -0.93 -7.39 10.25
CA LEU A 82 -1.75 -6.21 10.51
C LEU A 82 -1.61 -5.17 9.39
N ILE A 83 -0.39 -4.89 8.92
CA ILE A 83 -0.14 -3.95 7.82
C ILE A 83 -0.78 -4.46 6.52
N ILE A 84 -0.65 -5.75 6.22
CA ILE A 84 -1.23 -6.37 5.02
C ILE A 84 -2.76 -6.24 5.03
N ILE A 85 -3.40 -6.67 6.11
CA ILE A 85 -4.86 -6.62 6.25
C ILE A 85 -5.36 -5.18 6.17
N ASN A 86 -4.68 -4.26 6.85
CA ASN A 86 -4.97 -2.83 6.79
C ASN A 86 -4.89 -2.28 5.36
N THR A 87 -3.91 -2.73 4.57
CA THR A 87 -3.74 -2.31 3.18
C THR A 87 -4.89 -2.79 2.31
N PHE A 88 -5.25 -4.08 2.41
CA PHE A 88 -6.41 -4.62 1.69
C PHE A 88 -7.71 -3.90 2.09
N PHE A 89 -7.90 -3.63 3.38
CA PHE A 89 -9.07 -2.91 3.86
C PHE A 89 -9.12 -1.47 3.31
N SER A 90 -7.99 -0.78 3.22
CA SER A 90 -7.92 0.55 2.63
C SER A 90 -8.34 0.57 1.16
N PHE A 91 -7.95 -0.46 0.37
CA PHE A 91 -8.40 -0.61 -1.02
C PHE A 91 -9.88 -0.96 -1.12
N TYR A 92 -10.39 -1.76 -0.19
CA TYR A 92 -11.82 -2.03 -0.10
C TYR A 92 -12.62 -0.72 0.07
N LEU A 93 -12.21 0.16 1.00
CA LEU A 93 -12.85 1.46 1.17
C LEU A 93 -12.81 2.33 -0.08
N LEU A 94 -11.67 2.34 -0.79
CA LEU A 94 -11.54 3.07 -2.04
C LEU A 94 -12.51 2.53 -3.12
N SER A 95 -12.67 1.21 -3.22
CA SER A 95 -13.63 0.61 -4.15
C SER A 95 -15.08 0.96 -3.82
N VAL A 96 -15.43 1.00 -2.52
CA VAL A 96 -16.74 1.45 -2.05
C VAL A 96 -16.99 2.92 -2.41
N LYS A 97 -16.00 3.79 -2.20
CA LYS A 97 -16.06 5.20 -2.61
C LYS A 97 -16.25 5.34 -4.13
N ALA A 98 -15.45 4.62 -4.92
CA ALA A 98 -15.52 4.67 -6.38
C ALA A 98 -16.90 4.24 -6.91
N LYS A 99 -17.47 3.18 -6.32
CA LYS A 99 -18.83 2.72 -6.63
C LYS A 99 -19.89 3.78 -6.28
N LYS A 100 -19.78 4.40 -5.11
CA LYS A 100 -20.69 5.47 -4.67
C LYS A 100 -20.64 6.67 -5.62
N ASN A 101 -19.45 7.05 -6.06
CA ASN A 101 -19.23 8.22 -6.90
C ASN A 101 -19.39 7.93 -8.40
N GLN A 102 -19.69 6.69 -8.80
CA GLN A 102 -19.73 6.25 -10.21
C GLN A 102 -18.46 6.64 -10.98
N THR A 103 -17.30 6.43 -10.37
CA THR A 103 -15.98 6.78 -10.93
C THR A 103 -15.16 5.53 -11.24
N GLY A 104 -14.17 5.68 -12.12
CA GLY A 104 -13.31 4.57 -12.56
C GLY A 104 -14.12 3.44 -13.22
N PRO A 105 -13.96 2.17 -12.77
CA PRO A 105 -14.63 1.01 -13.40
C PRO A 105 -16.15 0.98 -13.19
N TYR A 106 -16.70 1.87 -12.36
CA TYR A 106 -18.13 2.00 -12.13
C TYR A 106 -18.76 3.20 -12.86
N SER A 107 -17.98 3.92 -13.66
CA SER A 107 -18.50 5.02 -14.49
C SER A 107 -19.40 4.49 -15.60
N LYS A 108 -20.43 5.28 -15.96
CA LYS A 108 -21.38 4.90 -17.03
C LYS A 108 -20.67 4.66 -18.35
N GLU A 109 -19.68 5.51 -18.65
CA GLU A 109 -18.85 5.40 -19.85
C GLU A 109 -18.06 4.09 -19.89
N TYR A 110 -17.36 3.75 -18.80
CA TYR A 110 -16.61 2.49 -18.70
C TYR A 110 -17.53 1.27 -18.86
N ILE A 111 -18.68 1.25 -18.19
CA ILE A 111 -19.65 0.15 -18.28
C ILE A 111 -20.18 0.00 -19.72
N GLN A 112 -20.45 1.10 -20.40
CA GLN A 112 -20.94 1.08 -21.78
C GLN A 112 -19.86 0.59 -22.75
N LEU A 113 -18.62 1.04 -22.59
CA LEU A 113 -17.47 0.56 -23.36
C LEU A 113 -17.25 -0.94 -23.16
N GLN A 114 -17.34 -1.42 -21.92
CA GLN A 114 -17.22 -2.83 -21.58
C GLN A 114 -18.31 -3.67 -22.28
N LYS A 115 -19.58 -3.23 -22.20
CA LYS A 115 -20.70 -3.90 -22.88
C LYS A 115 -20.49 -3.99 -24.41
N ASN A 116 -20.02 -2.90 -25.02
CA ASN A 116 -19.76 -2.86 -26.45
C ASN A 116 -18.64 -3.85 -26.83
N LYS A 117 -17.57 -3.89 -26.04
CA LYS A 117 -16.46 -4.83 -26.24
C LYS A 117 -16.90 -6.29 -26.08
N ASP A 118 -17.62 -6.61 -25.02
CA ASP A 118 -18.15 -7.97 -24.79
C ASP A 118 -19.10 -8.41 -25.92
N SER A 119 -19.88 -7.47 -26.47
CA SER A 119 -20.75 -7.73 -27.63
C SER A 119 -19.94 -8.04 -28.89
N LEU A 120 -18.89 -7.27 -29.17
CA LEU A 120 -17.99 -7.49 -30.32
C LEU A 120 -17.23 -8.81 -30.21
N ASP A 121 -16.73 -9.15 -29.02
CA ASP A 121 -16.01 -10.40 -28.78
C ASP A 121 -16.91 -11.63 -28.97
N ASN A 122 -18.19 -11.53 -28.57
CA ASN A 122 -19.17 -12.58 -28.83
C ASN A 122 -19.47 -12.74 -30.33
N ILE A 123 -19.56 -11.64 -31.09
CA ILE A 123 -19.75 -11.69 -32.55
C ILE A 123 -18.55 -12.37 -33.22
N ASN A 124 -17.33 -12.04 -32.80
CA ASN A 124 -16.10 -12.61 -33.35
C ASN A 124 -15.91 -14.09 -32.99
N LYS A 125 -16.45 -14.58 -31.87
CA LYS A 125 -16.43 -16.01 -31.51
C LYS A 125 -17.38 -16.87 -32.33
N ILE A 126 -18.43 -16.26 -32.90
CA ILE A 126 -19.44 -16.95 -33.70
C ILE A 126 -19.02 -17.04 -35.19
N ARG A 127 -18.06 -16.22 -35.61
CA ARG A 127 -17.51 -16.19 -36.97
C ARG A 127 -16.31 -17.12 -37.13
#